data_AF-A0A5B7HL78-F1
#
_entry.id   AF-A0A5B7HL78-F1
#
_cell.length_a   1.000
_cell.length_b   1.000
_cell.length_c   1.000
_cell.angle_alpha   90.00
_cell.angle_beta   90.00
_cell.angle_gamma   90.00
#
_symmetry.space_group_name_H-M   'P 1'
#
loop_
_entity.id
_entity.type
_entity.pdbx_description
1 polymer ?
#
loop_
_entity_poly.entity_id
_entity_poly.type
_entity_poly.pdbx_seq_one_letter_code
_entity_poly.pdbx_strand_id
1 'polypeptide(L)'
;MRLVPLHLRWTALTFEELGLDQEYFVLSTSIDDEGVEYISTVEHKTLPYYGVQWHPEKNPFEWKFSSIPHSRRAIRAAQYIANFFVEEARHNNQTFATEEEEKEALIYNYCPMYTADLYSSSSFQQCYFFP
;
A
#
# COMPACT_ATOMS: atom_id res chain seq x y z
N MET A 1 -11.36 31.61 2.30
CA MET A 1 -10.75 30.36 2.80
C MET A 1 -11.41 29.22 2.04
N ARG A 2 -10.85 28.85 0.88
CA ARG A 2 -11.46 27.85 -0.03
C ARG A 2 -11.02 26.47 0.43
N LEU A 3 -12.01 25.63 0.72
CA LEU A 3 -11.87 24.21 0.96
C LEU A 3 -11.26 23.58 -0.29
N VAL A 4 -10.13 22.89 -0.13
CA VAL A 4 -9.49 22.08 -1.18
C VAL A 4 -10.41 20.88 -1.44
N PRO A 5 -10.89 20.63 -2.67
CA PRO A 5 -11.53 19.38 -2.99
C PRO A 5 -10.45 18.29 -2.99
N LEU A 6 -10.49 17.38 -2.03
CA LEU A 6 -9.66 16.18 -2.00
C LEU A 6 -10.03 15.28 -3.19
N HIS A 7 -9.29 15.39 -4.27
CA HIS A 7 -9.01 14.25 -5.13
C HIS A 7 -7.61 13.79 -4.71
N LEU A 8 -7.52 12.58 -4.17
CA LEU A 8 -6.34 11.98 -3.53
C LEU A 8 -5.19 11.81 -4.55
N ARG A 9 -4.53 12.90 -4.93
CA ARG A 9 -3.35 12.88 -5.80
C ARG A 9 -2.30 13.85 -5.30
N TRP A 10 -1.07 13.36 -5.15
CA TRP A 10 0.09 14.17 -4.82
C TRP A 10 0.75 14.57 -6.13
N THR A 11 0.61 15.82 -6.55
CA THR A 11 1.33 16.35 -7.71
C THR A 11 2.68 16.88 -7.26
N ALA A 12 3.61 17.12 -8.19
CA ALA A 12 4.87 17.78 -7.84
C ALA A 12 4.65 19.10 -7.08
N LEU A 13 3.64 19.89 -7.49
CA LEU A 13 3.29 21.15 -6.82
C LEU A 13 2.82 20.93 -5.39
N THR A 14 1.85 20.03 -5.16
CA THR A 14 1.33 19.82 -3.79
C THR A 14 2.37 19.16 -2.89
N PHE A 15 3.28 18.36 -3.47
CA PHE A 15 4.38 17.73 -2.75
C PHE A 15 5.40 18.77 -2.27
N GLU A 16 5.74 19.76 -3.11
CA GLU A 16 6.60 20.90 -2.77
C GLU A 16 5.94 21.85 -1.76
N GLU A 17 4.65 22.18 -1.94
CA GLU A 17 3.91 23.06 -1.02
C GLU A 17 3.85 22.50 0.41
N LEU A 18 3.90 21.17 0.56
CA LEU A 18 3.95 20.48 1.84
C LEU A 18 5.38 20.25 2.36
N GLY A 19 6.41 20.64 1.61
CA GLY A 19 7.82 20.43 1.93
C GLY A 19 8.28 18.97 1.82
N LEU A 20 7.48 18.09 1.22
CA LEU A 20 7.78 16.66 1.14
C LEU A 20 8.90 16.35 0.12
N ASP A 21 9.09 17.21 -0.87
CA ASP A 21 10.19 17.15 -1.84
C ASP A 21 11.57 17.28 -1.18
N GLN A 22 11.63 17.90 0.01
CA GLN A 22 12.85 18.03 0.79
C GLN A 22 13.21 16.74 1.53
N GLU A 23 12.22 15.92 1.88
CA GLU A 23 12.38 14.72 2.72
C GLU A 23 12.32 13.41 1.93
N TYR A 24 11.68 13.41 0.75
CA TYR A 24 11.45 12.21 -0.05
C TYR A 24 12.05 12.29 -1.45
N PHE A 25 12.50 11.15 -1.97
CA PHE A 25 12.76 10.94 -3.38
C PHE A 25 11.47 10.50 -4.08
N VAL A 26 11.15 11.15 -5.19
CA VAL A 26 10.12 10.70 -6.13
C VAL A 26 10.73 9.64 -7.05
N LEU A 27 10.23 8.42 -6.95
CA LEU A 27 10.76 7.27 -7.71
C LEU A 27 9.97 7.03 -9.00
N SER A 28 8.68 7.34 -9.00
CA SER A 28 7.84 7.27 -10.19
C SER A 28 6.64 8.20 -10.12
N THR A 29 6.15 8.54 -11.31
CA THR A 29 4.90 9.27 -11.52
C THR A 29 3.95 8.45 -12.38
N SER A 30 2.70 8.89 -12.47
CA SER A 30 1.65 8.32 -13.32
C SER A 30 0.71 9.43 -13.75
N ILE A 31 -0.09 9.17 -14.79
CA ILE A 31 -1.04 10.13 -15.34
C ILE A 31 -2.44 9.58 -15.10
N ASP A 32 -3.33 10.41 -14.56
CA ASP A 32 -4.73 10.03 -14.35
C ASP A 32 -5.60 10.26 -15.60
N ASP A 33 -6.88 9.93 -15.44
CA ASP A 33 -7.95 10.01 -16.43
C ASP A 33 -8.17 11.44 -16.96
N GLU A 34 -7.79 12.45 -16.15
CA GLU A 34 -7.90 13.88 -16.46
C GLU A 34 -6.60 14.43 -17.10
N GLY A 35 -5.58 13.58 -17.28
CA GLY A 35 -4.29 13.96 -17.83
C GLY A 35 -3.35 14.62 -16.82
N VAL A 36 -3.65 14.56 -15.52
CA VAL A 36 -2.82 15.14 -14.47
C VAL A 36 -1.74 14.15 -14.07
N GLU A 37 -0.49 14.60 -14.13
CA GLU A 37 0.64 13.83 -13.59
C GLU A 37 0.66 13.90 -12.06
N TYR A 38 0.78 12.74 -11.42
CA TYR A 38 0.86 12.58 -9.98
C TYR A 38 1.99 11.62 -9.60
N ILE A 39 2.54 11.81 -8.40
CA ILE A 39 3.55 10.97 -7.78
C ILE A 39 2.92 9.64 -7.40
N SER A 40 3.47 8.52 -7.89
CA SER A 40 2.92 7.19 -7.64
C SER A 40 3.81 6.30 -6.77
N THR A 41 5.10 6.62 -6.61
CA THR A 41 5.99 5.94 -5.67
C THR A 41 7.04 6.90 -5.10
N VAL A 42 7.28 6.83 -3.79
CA VAL A 42 8.27 7.62 -3.06
C VAL A 42 9.04 6.78 -2.05
N GLU A 43 10.24 7.23 -1.70
CA GLU A 43 10.98 6.76 -0.53
C GLU A 43 11.59 7.95 0.23
N HIS A 44 11.67 7.87 1.55
CA HIS A 44 12.31 8.93 2.34
C HIS A 44 13.82 8.91 2.12
N LYS A 45 14.45 10.09 2.08
CA LYS A 45 15.87 10.24 1.68
C LYS A 45 16.85 9.56 2.65
N THR A 46 16.48 9.43 3.91
CA THR A 46 17.37 8.92 4.97
C THR A 46 16.75 7.93 5.95
N LEU A 47 15.43 7.71 5.88
CA LEU A 47 14.68 6.85 6.82
C LEU A 47 14.03 5.73 6.01
N PRO A 48 13.79 4.55 6.59
CA PRO A 48 13.17 3.43 5.89
C PRO A 48 11.64 3.62 5.76
N TYR A 49 11.21 4.76 5.20
CA TYR A 49 9.81 5.07 4.91
C TYR A 49 9.56 5.03 3.42
N TYR A 50 8.53 4.30 3.01
CA TYR A 50 8.20 4.03 1.61
C TYR A 50 6.71 4.27 1.38
N GLY A 51 6.37 4.78 0.20
CA GLY A 51 4.98 5.05 -0.17
C GLY A 51 4.69 4.65 -1.61
N VAL A 52 3.58 3.96 -1.82
CA VAL A 52 3.03 3.64 -3.14
C VAL A 52 1.58 4.11 -3.20
N GLN A 53 1.21 4.82 -4.27
CA GLN A 53 -0.18 5.23 -4.49
C GLN A 53 -1.02 4.10 -5.10
N TRP A 54 -0.36 3.15 -5.76
CA TRP A 54 -0.96 1.96 -6.37
C TRP A 54 -0.98 0.79 -5.39
N HIS A 55 -1.74 -0.26 -5.73
CA HIS A 55 -2.03 -1.40 -4.86
C HIS A 55 -1.30 -2.68 -5.31
N PRO A 56 -0.02 -2.89 -4.92
CA PRO A 56 0.72 -4.10 -5.28
C PRO A 56 0.05 -5.38 -4.77
N GLU A 57 -0.59 -5.33 -3.60
CA GLU A 57 -1.23 -6.47 -2.93
C GLU A 57 -2.41 -7.04 -3.72
N LYS A 58 -3.09 -6.21 -4.51
CA LYS A 58 -4.26 -6.65 -5.28
C LYS A 58 -3.90 -7.60 -6.41
N ASN A 59 -2.73 -7.42 -7.04
CA ASN A 59 -2.32 -8.19 -8.21
C ASN A 59 -2.34 -9.73 -8.01
N PRO A 60 -1.80 -10.27 -6.90
CA PRO A 60 -1.87 -11.72 -6.65
C PRO A 60 -3.13 -12.19 -5.89
N PHE A 61 -3.87 -11.31 -5.22
CA PHE A 61 -4.86 -11.74 -4.21
C PHE A 61 -6.31 -11.31 -4.48
N GLU A 62 -6.55 -10.25 -5.26
CA GLU A 62 -7.89 -9.66 -5.40
C GLU A 62 -8.45 -9.77 -6.83
N TRP A 63 -9.63 -10.37 -6.98
CA TRP A 63 -10.14 -10.85 -8.28
C TRP A 63 -11.45 -10.20 -8.72
N LYS A 64 -12.03 -9.32 -7.90
CA LYS A 64 -13.37 -8.77 -8.16
C LYS A 64 -13.44 -7.88 -9.40
N PHE A 65 -12.40 -7.10 -9.68
CA PHE A 65 -12.40 -6.13 -10.77
C PHE A 65 -11.44 -6.54 -11.89
N SER A 66 -11.92 -6.54 -13.13
CA SER A 66 -11.12 -6.86 -14.32
C SER A 66 -10.01 -5.86 -14.62
N SER A 67 -10.08 -4.66 -14.01
CA SER A 67 -9.02 -3.64 -14.07
C SER A 67 -7.78 -4.00 -13.24
N ILE A 68 -7.88 -4.99 -12.34
CA ILE A 68 -6.74 -5.44 -11.53
C ILE A 68 -5.78 -6.25 -12.41
N PRO A 69 -4.50 -5.86 -12.54
CA PRO A 69 -3.56 -6.59 -13.38
C PRO A 69 -3.11 -7.92 -12.78
N HIS A 70 -3.49 -9.03 -13.43
CA HIS A 70 -3.07 -10.40 -13.05
C HIS A 70 -1.97 -10.98 -13.95
N SER A 71 -1.32 -10.16 -14.76
CA SER A 71 -0.23 -10.64 -15.63
C SER A 71 0.97 -11.15 -14.80
N ARG A 72 1.76 -12.05 -15.36
CA ARG A 72 3.01 -12.53 -14.73
C ARG A 72 3.94 -11.38 -14.30
N ARG A 73 3.95 -10.28 -15.05
CA ARG A 73 4.77 -9.09 -14.72
C ARG A 73 4.21 -8.34 -13.52
N ALA A 74 2.89 -8.17 -13.44
CA ALA A 74 2.22 -7.51 -12.31
C ALA A 74 2.38 -8.29 -11.00
N ILE A 75 2.24 -9.62 -11.06
CA ILE A 75 2.47 -10.50 -9.89
C ILE A 75 3.93 -10.43 -9.44
N ARG A 76 4.89 -10.45 -10.38
CA ARG A 76 6.31 -10.29 -10.04
C ARG A 76 6.59 -8.95 -9.38
N ALA A 77 6.03 -7.85 -9.89
CA ALA A 77 6.22 -6.53 -9.29
C ALA A 77 5.71 -6.50 -7.84
N ALA A 78 4.52 -7.06 -7.58
CA ALA A 78 3.98 -7.18 -6.22
C ALA A 78 4.92 -7.97 -5.30
N GLN A 79 5.43 -9.12 -5.76
CA GLN A 79 6.37 -9.94 -5.01
C GLN A 79 7.68 -9.20 -4.71
N TYR A 80 8.20 -8.42 -5.67
CA TYR A 80 9.43 -7.64 -5.45
C TYR A 80 9.24 -6.58 -4.36
N ILE A 81 8.12 -5.85 -4.36
CA ILE A 81 7.81 -4.86 -3.32
C ILE A 81 7.68 -5.55 -1.95
N ALA A 82 6.98 -6.68 -1.87
CA ALA A 82 6.84 -7.42 -0.62
C ALA A 82 8.19 -7.94 -0.09
N ASN A 83 9.03 -8.50 -0.97
CA ASN A 83 10.36 -8.96 -0.60
C ASN A 83 11.22 -7.80 -0.09
N PHE A 84 11.25 -6.68 -0.81
CA PHE A 84 11.99 -5.48 -0.41
C PHE A 84 11.57 -5.01 1.00
N PHE A 85 10.26 -4.87 1.24
CA PHE A 85 9.77 -4.39 2.54
C PHE A 85 10.07 -5.38 3.68
N VAL A 86 9.98 -6.68 3.43
CA VAL A 86 10.34 -7.70 4.42
C VAL A 86 11.85 -7.72 4.68
N GLU A 87 12.71 -7.46 3.69
CA GLU A 87 14.15 -7.27 3.93
C GLU A 87 14.42 -6.07 4.83
N GLU A 88 13.77 -4.93 4.61
CA GLU A 88 13.89 -3.76 5.50
C GLU A 88 13.44 -4.07 6.93
N ALA A 89 12.38 -4.87 7.10
CA ALA A 89 11.93 -5.32 8.41
C ALA A 89 12.96 -6.24 9.12
N ARG A 90 13.93 -6.84 8.42
CA ARG A 90 15.02 -7.61 9.04
C ARG A 90 16.15 -6.75 9.59
N HIS A 91 16.17 -5.44 9.29
CA HIS A 91 17.20 -4.52 9.79
C HIS A 91 16.95 -4.04 11.24
N ASN A 92 16.05 -4.69 11.97
CA ASN A 92 15.85 -4.44 13.40
C ASN A 92 15.87 -5.75 14.20
N ASN A 93 16.11 -5.64 15.50
CA ASN A 93 16.17 -6.77 16.45
C ASN A 93 14.95 -6.77 17.39
N GLN A 94 13.80 -6.25 16.97
CA GLN A 94 12.59 -6.29 17.80
C GLN A 94 12.08 -7.72 17.91
N THR A 95 11.65 -8.10 19.12
CA THR A 95 11.07 -9.39 19.43
C THR A 95 9.95 -9.20 20.46
N PHE A 96 9.00 -10.12 20.52
CA PHE A 96 8.07 -10.21 21.65
C PHE A 96 8.82 -10.57 22.94
N ALA A 97 8.23 -10.29 24.10
CA ALA A 97 8.87 -10.61 25.38
C ALA A 97 8.82 -12.12 25.69
N THR A 98 7.79 -12.81 25.19
CA THR A 98 7.59 -14.26 25.34
C THR A 98 7.01 -14.89 24.07
N GLU A 99 7.17 -16.21 23.93
CA GLU A 99 6.59 -16.98 22.82
C GLU A 99 5.05 -17.00 22.89
N GLU A 100 4.49 -17.04 24.09
CA GLU A 100 3.04 -16.95 24.33
C GLU A 100 2.46 -15.62 23.83
N GLU A 101 3.09 -14.49 24.16
CA GLU A 101 2.67 -13.17 23.69
C GLU A 101 2.71 -13.07 22.16
N GLU A 102 3.78 -13.58 21.53
CA GLU A 102 3.86 -13.65 20.07
C GLU A 102 2.70 -14.47 19.50
N LYS A 103 2.49 -15.69 20.02
CA LYS A 103 1.43 -16.59 19.56
C LYS A 103 0.07 -15.94 19.64
N GLU A 104 -0.24 -15.18 20.69
CA GLU A 104 -1.53 -14.49 20.87
C GLU A 104 -1.69 -13.29 19.92
N ALA A 105 -0.61 -12.61 19.54
CA ALA A 105 -0.65 -11.43 18.68
C ALA A 105 -0.72 -11.75 17.17
N LEU A 106 -0.31 -12.96 16.75
CA LEU A 106 -0.27 -13.33 15.34
C LEU A 106 -1.66 -13.35 14.67
N ILE A 107 -1.69 -13.00 13.38
CA ILE A 107 -2.91 -13.00 12.56
C ILE A 107 -3.60 -14.38 12.48
N TYR A 108 -2.86 -15.46 12.79
CA TYR A 108 -3.36 -16.83 12.79
C TYR A 108 -4.49 -17.09 13.81
N ASN A 109 -4.66 -16.23 14.81
CA ASN A 109 -5.77 -16.32 15.78
C ASN A 109 -7.10 -15.79 15.25
N TYR A 110 -7.10 -15.20 14.06
CA TYR A 110 -8.28 -14.56 13.47
C TYR A 110 -8.72 -15.32 12.22
N CYS A 111 -10.03 -15.35 11.97
CA CYS A 111 -10.60 -15.95 10.78
C CYS A 111 -11.16 -14.86 9.88
N PRO A 112 -10.71 -14.74 8.62
CA PRO A 112 -11.25 -13.74 7.71
C PRO A 112 -12.62 -14.18 7.20
N MET A 113 -13.49 -13.21 6.90
CA MET A 113 -14.79 -13.45 6.27
C MET A 113 -14.71 -13.18 4.77
N TYR A 114 -15.35 -14.05 3.97
CA TYR A 114 -15.51 -13.80 2.54
C TYR A 114 -16.45 -12.61 2.31
N THR A 115 -15.95 -11.59 1.60
CA THR A 115 -16.60 -10.27 1.49
C THR A 115 -16.87 -9.82 0.07
N ALA A 116 -16.40 -10.54 -0.95
CA ALA A 116 -16.56 -10.11 -2.34
C ALA A 116 -18.05 -9.95 -2.74
N ASP A 117 -18.92 -10.84 -2.25
CA ASP A 117 -20.34 -10.84 -2.58
C ASP A 117 -21.24 -10.19 -1.51
N LEU A 118 -20.69 -9.89 -0.32
CA LEU A 118 -21.47 -9.32 0.78
C LEU A 118 -21.93 -7.88 0.50
N TYR A 119 -21.10 -7.10 -0.20
CA TYR A 119 -21.40 -5.71 -0.54
C TYR A 119 -21.00 -5.41 -1.98
N SER A 120 -21.88 -4.75 -2.74
CA SER A 120 -21.54 -4.27 -4.09
C SER A 120 -20.32 -3.34 -4.09
N SER A 121 -20.10 -2.62 -2.99
CA SER A 121 -18.95 -1.72 -2.76
C SER A 121 -17.68 -2.40 -2.23
N SER A 122 -17.72 -3.65 -1.76
CA SER A 122 -16.52 -4.33 -1.26
C SER A 122 -15.52 -4.51 -2.40
N SER A 123 -14.25 -4.15 -2.20
CA SER A 123 -13.18 -4.31 -3.18
C SER A 123 -12.20 -5.46 -2.85
N PHE A 124 -12.57 -6.28 -1.87
CA PHE A 124 -11.73 -7.34 -1.31
C PHE A 124 -12.46 -8.68 -1.26
N GLN A 125 -11.73 -9.77 -1.55
CA GLN A 125 -12.26 -11.13 -1.49
C GLN A 125 -12.52 -11.56 -0.06
N GLN A 126 -11.62 -11.20 0.86
CA GLN A 126 -11.73 -11.54 2.28
C GLN A 126 -11.26 -10.37 3.15
N CYS A 127 -11.93 -10.16 4.29
CA CYS A 127 -11.51 -9.18 5.30
C CYS A 127 -11.49 -9.80 6.69
N TYR A 128 -10.52 -9.39 7.52
CA TYR A 128 -10.52 -9.63 8.96
C TYR A 128 -11.32 -8.53 9.65
N PHE A 129 -12.17 -8.91 10.60
CA PHE A 129 -12.93 -7.98 11.43
C PHE A 129 -12.54 -8.19 12.89
N PHE A 130 -12.21 -7.10 13.57
CA PHE A 130 -11.78 -7.09 14.97
C PHE A 130 -12.85 -6.35 15.81
N PRO A 131 -13.14 -6.83 17.04
CA PRO A 131 -14.13 -6.22 17.93
C PRO A 131 -13.72 -4.86 18.49
#